data_AF-A0A953NLV2-F1
#
_entry.id   AF-A0A953NLV2-F1
#
_cell.length_a   1.000
_cell.length_b   1.000
_cell.length_c   1.000
_cell.angle_alpha   90.00
_cell.angle_beta   90.00
_cell.angle_gamma   90.00
#
_symmetry.space_group_name_H-M   'P 1'
#
loop_
_entity.id
_entity.type
_entity.pdbx_description
1 polymer ?
#
loop_
_entity_poly.entity_id
_entity_poly.type
_entity_poly.pdbx_seq_one_letter_code
_entity_poly.pdbx_strand_id
1 'polypeptide(L)'
;LYKQNCALCHGNDGKGGGPPPASSPFTEPAPDLTTLAQRHDGKFPAAYVADVLRSGVKLPGHGPAEMPVWGIIFKATTKADEAQVTLRITSLTNYLKSIQAK
;
A
#
# COMPACT_ATOMS: atom_id res chain seq x y z
N LEU A 1 1.94 -8.01 9.33
CA LEU A 1 1.02 -7.36 8.38
C LEU A 1 1.74 -6.85 7.13
N TYR A 2 2.60 -5.83 7.22
CA TYR A 2 3.31 -5.30 6.03
C TYR A 2 4.09 -6.37 5.23
N LYS A 3 4.99 -7.12 5.88
CA LYS A 3 5.82 -8.15 5.21
C LYS A 3 5.01 -9.19 4.43
N GLN A 4 3.80 -9.52 4.90
CA GLN A 4 2.96 -10.55 4.30
C GLN A 4 2.12 -10.04 3.11
N ASN A 5 1.88 -8.73 3.05
CA ASN A 5 0.90 -8.15 2.11
C ASN A 5 1.55 -7.17 1.12
N CYS A 6 2.61 -6.48 1.54
CA CYS A 6 3.17 -5.34 0.81
C CYS A 6 4.60 -5.60 0.32
N ALA A 7 5.40 -6.31 1.11
CA ALA A 7 6.85 -6.45 0.86
C ALA A 7 7.20 -7.25 -0.41
N LEU A 8 6.27 -8.05 -0.95
CA LEU A 8 6.48 -8.75 -2.22
C LEU A 8 6.72 -7.77 -3.37
N CYS A 9 6.03 -6.63 -3.36
CA CYS A 9 6.16 -5.60 -4.40
C CYS A 9 7.02 -4.43 -3.91
N HIS A 10 6.76 -3.93 -2.70
CA HIS A 10 7.43 -2.72 -2.17
C HIS A 10 8.74 -3.01 -1.41
N GLY A 11 9.19 -4.26 -1.38
CA GLY A 11 10.39 -4.66 -0.65
C GLY A 11 10.19 -4.68 0.87
N ASN A 12 11.09 -5.36 1.57
CA ASN A 12 11.07 -5.45 3.05
C ASN A 12 11.38 -4.12 3.74
N ASP A 13 12.06 -3.21 3.05
CA ASP A 13 12.42 -1.87 3.53
C ASP A 13 11.48 -0.77 3.01
N GLY A 14 10.49 -1.12 2.18
CA GLY A 14 9.52 -0.16 1.65
C GLY A 14 10.00 0.65 0.45
N LYS A 15 11.22 0.41 -0.05
CA LYS A 15 11.78 1.22 -1.14
C LYS A 15 11.29 0.82 -2.52
N GLY A 16 10.61 -0.32 -2.65
CA GLY A 16 10.22 -0.86 -3.95
C GLY A 16 11.43 -1.21 -4.82
N GLY A 17 11.31 -1.00 -6.13
CA GLY A 17 12.47 -1.01 -7.04
C GLY A 17 12.92 -2.38 -7.59
N GLY A 18 12.08 -3.42 -7.54
CA GLY A 18 12.29 -4.64 -8.31
C GLY A 18 11.49 -4.62 -9.62
N PRO A 19 12.00 -5.19 -10.73
CA PRO A 19 11.15 -5.43 -11.89
C PRO A 19 9.96 -6.30 -11.46
N PRO A 20 8.73 -5.96 -11.89
CA PRO A 20 7.58 -6.81 -11.60
C PRO A 20 7.88 -8.24 -12.09
N PRO A 21 7.41 -9.28 -11.38
CA PRO A 21 7.57 -10.67 -11.84
C PRO A 21 7.14 -10.80 -13.31
N ALA A 22 7.79 -11.64 -14.11
CA ALA A 22 7.42 -11.80 -15.52
C ALA A 22 5.95 -12.24 -15.73
N SER A 23 5.31 -12.79 -14.70
CA SER A 23 3.90 -13.16 -14.64
C SER A 23 2.98 -12.08 -14.08
N SER A 24 3.52 -10.91 -13.73
CA SER A 24 2.78 -9.81 -13.13
C SER A 24 2.06 -9.01 -14.20
N PRO A 25 0.80 -8.61 -13.96
CA PRO A 25 0.08 -7.72 -14.87
C PRO A 25 0.57 -6.26 -14.76
N PHE A 26 1.57 -5.97 -13.92
CA PHE A 26 2.05 -4.61 -13.66
C PHE A 26 3.14 -4.20 -14.64
N THR A 27 2.99 -3.02 -15.22
CA THR A 27 3.96 -2.45 -16.18
C THR A 27 5.01 -1.58 -15.50
N GLU A 28 4.70 -1.03 -14.34
CA GLU A 28 5.60 -0.16 -13.57
C GLU A 28 6.10 -0.85 -12.30
N PRO A 29 7.32 -0.55 -11.84
CA PRO A 29 7.80 -1.04 -10.55
C PRO A 29 7.00 -0.42 -9.41
N ALA A 30 6.85 -1.18 -8.32
CA ALA A 30 6.18 -0.68 -7.14
C ALA A 30 6.91 0.56 -6.59
N PRO A 31 6.19 1.66 -6.26
CA PRO A 31 6.81 2.89 -5.83
C PRO A 31 7.47 2.76 -4.45
N ASP A 32 8.48 3.59 -4.22
CA ASP A 32 9.16 3.75 -2.93
C ASP A 32 8.22 4.36 -1.89
N LEU A 33 7.72 3.57 -0.95
CA LEU A 33 6.80 4.02 0.10
C LEU A 33 7.49 4.85 1.19
N THR A 34 8.83 4.88 1.26
CA THR A 34 9.58 5.66 2.26
C THR A 34 9.62 7.16 1.93
N THR A 35 9.25 7.53 0.71
CA THR A 35 9.27 8.93 0.22
C THR A 35 7.88 9.60 0.23
N LEU A 36 6.85 8.99 0.81
CA LEU A 36 5.49 9.55 0.82
C LEU A 36 5.43 10.91 1.51
N ALA A 37 6.14 11.11 2.63
CA ALA A 37 6.20 12.41 3.29
C ALA A 37 6.86 13.47 2.40
N GLN A 38 7.97 13.14 1.74
CA GLN A 38 8.67 14.07 0.84
C GLN A 38 7.79 14.48 -0.35
N ARG A 39 7.01 13.55 -0.90
CA ARG A 39 6.06 13.80 -2.00
C ARG A 39 4.79 14.55 -1.57
N HIS A 40 4.59 14.76 -0.27
CA HIS A 40 3.43 15.44 0.32
C HIS A 40 3.91 16.55 1.29
N ASP A 41 4.74 17.46 0.79
CA ASP A 41 5.17 18.68 1.50
C ASP A 41 5.83 18.41 2.86
N GLY A 42 6.60 17.32 2.96
CA GLY A 42 7.28 16.90 4.18
C GLY A 42 6.36 16.28 5.24
N LYS A 43 5.07 16.07 4.94
CA LYS A 43 4.10 15.52 5.88
C LYS A 43 3.52 14.21 5.36
N PHE A 44 3.57 13.18 6.20
CA PHE A 44 3.01 11.88 5.84
C PHE A 44 1.47 11.97 5.65
N PRO A 45 0.95 11.61 4.46
CA PRO A 45 -0.45 11.81 4.11
C PRO A 45 -1.33 10.64 4.59
N ALA A 46 -1.52 10.52 5.91
CA ALA A 46 -2.18 9.35 6.51
C ALA A 46 -3.59 9.06 5.96
N ALA A 47 -4.40 10.09 5.73
CA ALA A 47 -5.76 9.93 5.20
C ALA A 47 -5.76 9.37 3.77
N TYR A 48 -4.87 9.88 2.91
CA TYR A 48 -4.69 9.39 1.55
C TYR A 48 -4.25 7.93 1.54
N VAL A 49 -3.25 7.56 2.36
CA VAL A 49 -2.78 6.17 2.46
C VAL A 49 -3.88 5.23 2.93
N ALA A 50 -4.65 5.64 3.94
CA ALA A 50 -5.76 4.83 4.44
C ALA A 50 -6.85 4.63 3.38
N ASP A 51 -7.16 5.65 2.59
CA ASP A 51 -8.11 5.55 1.48
C ASP A 51 -7.59 4.64 0.36
N VAL A 52 -6.33 4.79 -0.05
CA VAL A 52 -5.70 3.90 -1.03
C VAL A 52 -5.75 2.43 -0.60
N LEU A 53 -5.44 2.14 0.67
CA LEU A 53 -5.52 0.77 1.20
C LEU A 53 -6.95 0.25 1.26
N ARG A 54 -7.93 1.11 1.54
CA ARG A 54 -9.34 0.72 1.66
C ARG A 54 -10.01 0.54 0.31
N SER A 55 -9.79 1.49 -0.59
CA SER A 55 -10.60 1.76 -1.78
C SER A 55 -9.83 1.49 -3.09
N GLY A 56 -8.50 1.32 -3.02
CA GLY A 56 -7.63 1.21 -4.19
C GLY A 56 -7.23 2.58 -4.75
N VAL A 57 -6.46 2.56 -5.85
CA VAL A 57 -5.95 3.75 -6.53
C VAL A 57 -6.72 3.98 -7.84
N LYS A 58 -7.14 5.22 -8.10
CA LYS A 58 -7.65 5.66 -9.41
C LYS A 58 -6.63 6.59 -10.07
N LEU A 59 -5.64 6.07 -10.77
CA LEU A 59 -4.66 6.87 -11.52
C LEU A 59 -4.86 6.72 -13.04
N PRO A 60 -4.93 7.83 -13.82
CA PRO A 60 -4.98 7.77 -15.27
C PRO A 60 -3.71 7.11 -15.85
N GLY A 61 -3.87 6.12 -16.72
CA GLY A 61 -2.77 5.40 -17.38
C GLY A 61 -2.35 4.07 -16.74
N HIS A 62 -2.93 3.67 -15.59
CA HIS A 62 -2.47 2.51 -14.82
C HIS A 62 -3.57 1.44 -14.54
N GLY A 63 -4.62 1.39 -15.36
CA GLY A 63 -5.72 0.42 -15.18
C GLY A 63 -6.45 0.55 -13.83
N PRO A 64 -7.46 -0.31 -13.54
CA PRO A 64 -8.36 -0.10 -12.41
C PRO A 64 -7.79 -0.41 -11.01
N ALA A 65 -6.56 -0.91 -10.88
CA ALA A 65 -5.70 -0.83 -9.70
C ALA A 65 -4.61 -1.90 -9.79
N GLU A 66 -3.35 -1.50 -9.96
CA GLU A 66 -2.22 -2.41 -9.83
C GLU A 66 -2.01 -2.87 -8.36
N MET A 67 -2.54 -2.12 -7.38
CA MET A 67 -2.53 -2.55 -5.98
C MET A 67 -3.84 -3.25 -5.59
N PRO A 68 -3.79 -4.38 -4.86
CA PRO A 68 -4.99 -5.05 -4.38
C PRO A 68 -5.84 -4.11 -3.50
N VAL A 69 -7.17 -4.17 -3.63
CA VAL A 69 -8.09 -3.45 -2.74
C VAL A 69 -8.10 -4.18 -1.39
N TRP A 70 -7.20 -3.79 -0.49
CA TRP A 70 -6.98 -4.48 0.78
C TRP A 70 -8.20 -4.49 1.69
N GLY A 71 -9.08 -3.48 1.59
CA GLY A 71 -10.37 -3.49 2.28
C GLY A 71 -11.22 -4.74 1.95
N ILE A 72 -11.32 -5.08 0.66
CA ILE A 72 -12.05 -6.27 0.18
C ILE A 72 -11.31 -7.55 0.58
N ILE A 73 -9.99 -7.57 0.41
CA ILE A 73 -9.18 -8.77 0.70
C ILE A 73 -9.23 -9.10 2.19
N PHE A 74 -8.99 -8.13 3.08
CA PHE A 74 -9.04 -8.42 4.52
C PHE A 74 -10.40 -8.92 4.97
N LYS A 75 -11.49 -8.35 4.42
CA LYS A 75 -12.85 -8.82 4.66
C LYS A 75 -13.05 -10.26 4.20
N ALA A 76 -12.58 -10.60 2.99
CA ALA A 76 -12.76 -11.93 2.39
C ALA A 76 -11.85 -13.01 3.02
N THR A 77 -10.57 -12.75 3.22
CA THR A 77 -9.58 -13.76 3.64
C THR A 77 -9.71 -14.13 5.12
N THR A 78 -10.28 -13.25 5.95
CA THR A 78 -10.35 -13.46 7.41
C THR A 78 -11.75 -13.53 7.97
N LYS A 79 -12.80 -13.44 7.13
CA LYS A 79 -14.19 -13.17 7.57
C LYS A 79 -14.24 -12.02 8.58
N ALA A 80 -13.33 -11.05 8.43
CA ALA A 80 -13.19 -9.93 9.34
C ALA A 80 -14.44 -9.05 9.27
N ASP A 81 -14.90 -8.60 10.44
CA ASP A 81 -15.81 -7.48 10.53
C ASP A 81 -15.11 -6.15 10.14
N GLU A 82 -15.89 -5.10 9.97
CA GLU A 82 -15.40 -3.77 9.57
C GLU A 82 -14.40 -3.17 10.59
N ALA A 83 -14.50 -3.54 11.86
CA ALA A 83 -13.57 -3.08 12.89
C ALA A 83 -12.19 -3.71 12.68
N GLN A 84 -12.12 -5.01 12.40
CA GLN A 84 -10.88 -5.71 12.08
C GLN A 84 -10.22 -5.19 10.79
N VAL A 85 -11.01 -4.89 9.75
CA VAL A 85 -10.51 -4.26 8.52
C VAL A 85 -9.90 -2.89 8.83
N THR A 86 -10.60 -2.07 9.62
CA THR A 86 -10.14 -0.73 10.01
C THR A 86 -8.85 -0.78 10.85
N LEU A 87 -8.73 -1.74 11.77
CA LEU A 87 -7.52 -1.93 12.57
C LEU A 87 -6.30 -2.32 11.71
N ARG A 88 -6.50 -3.20 10.72
CA ARG A 88 -5.44 -3.61 9.79
C ARG A 88 -4.97 -2.44 8.92
N ILE A 89 -5.89 -1.68 8.35
CA ILE A 89 -5.57 -0.48 7.56
C ILE A 89 -4.83 0.56 8.41
N THR A 90 -5.30 0.81 9.63
CA THR A 90 -4.66 1.75 10.56
C THR A 90 -3.24 1.30 10.91
N SER A 91 -3.05 0.01 11.17
CA SER A 91 -1.74 -0.58 11.48
C SER A 91 -0.76 -0.47 10.32
N LEU A 92 -1.21 -0.73 9.08
CA LEU A 92 -0.40 -0.51 7.87
C LEU A 92 -0.06 0.97 7.68
N THR A 93 -1.04 1.85 7.84
CA THR A 93 -0.85 3.30 7.70
C THR A 93 0.19 3.82 8.71
N ASN A 94 0.11 3.38 9.96
CA ASN A 94 1.06 3.75 11.01
C ASN A 94 2.46 3.19 10.74
N TYR A 95 2.56 1.96 10.25
CA TYR A 95 3.84 1.40 9.86
C TYR A 95 4.48 2.20 8.71
N LEU A 96 3.72 2.52 7.67
CA LEU A 96 4.20 3.35 6.56
C LEU A 96 4.66 4.72 7.06
N LYS A 97 3.93 5.36 7.99
CA LYS A 97 4.37 6.59 8.64
C LYS A 97 5.72 6.45 9.35
N SER A 98 5.98 5.31 9.99
CA SER A 98 7.20 5.09 10.78
C SER A 98 8.46 4.86 9.94
N ILE A 99 8.32 4.46 8.68
CA ILE A 99 9.44 4.16 7.78
C ILE A 99 9.76 5.30 6.80
N GLN A 100 9.13 6.47 6.98
CA GLN A 100 9.41 7.61 6.11
C GLN A 100 10.86 8.06 6.26
N ALA A 101 11.51 8.32 5.13
CA ALA A 101 12.82 8.94 5.07
C ALA A 101 12.74 10.32 5.75
N LYS A 102 13.79 10.65 6.51
CA LYS A 102 13.95 11.97 7.14
C LYS A 102 14.38 13.02 6.14
#